data_AF-A0A420UXR1-F1
#
_entry.id   AF-A0A420UXR1-F1
#
_cell.length_a   1.000
_cell.length_b   1.000
_cell.length_c   1.000
_cell.angle_alpha   90.00
_cell.angle_beta   90.00
_cell.angle_gamma   90.00
#
_symmetry.space_group_name_H-M   'P 1'
#
loop_
_entity.id
_entity.type
_entity.pdbx_description
1 polymer ?
#
loop_
_entity_poly.entity_id
_entity_poly.type
_entity_poly.pdbx_seq_one_letter_code
_entity_poly.pdbx_strand_id
1 'polypeptide(L)'
;MPPESSGFQQRLAAANARIEYGNDERTAGADDKARAIAEEAARRGRGGPRELARELGVSEKTISQAIARAKRAPAPGRTLPADTLDRLLAAERETLPPLAALQWAALAWLVRGTVIDVSWIEQPGQLLAHDVEDAELDEELRPDALAEACRGWSRVQALAVIDACQRDDLATLPIKE
;
A
#
# COMPACT_ATOMS: atom_id res chain seq x y z
N MET A 1 24.99 7.82 26.79
CA MET A 1 23.77 8.22 26.05
C MET A 1 24.11 8.53 24.60
N PRO A 2 23.78 7.62 23.68
CA PRO A 2 23.49 7.98 22.27
C PRO A 2 22.17 7.32 21.78
N PRO A 3 21.56 7.71 20.63
CA PRO A 3 21.27 9.06 20.16
C PRO A 3 19.79 9.21 19.72
N GLU A 4 19.00 10.04 20.41
CA GLU A 4 17.62 10.42 19.99
C GLU A 4 17.58 11.13 18.62
N SER A 5 18.72 11.66 18.15
CA SER A 5 18.85 12.33 16.85
C SER A 5 18.67 11.38 15.66
N SER A 6 19.00 10.09 15.82
CA SER A 6 18.89 9.09 14.75
C SER A 6 17.43 8.78 14.41
N GLY A 7 16.58 8.60 15.43
CA GLY A 7 15.15 8.35 15.26
C GLY A 7 14.37 9.57 14.75
N PHE A 8 14.81 10.80 15.08
CA PHE A 8 14.25 12.00 14.46
C PHE A 8 14.59 12.08 12.96
N GLN A 9 15.85 11.87 12.58
CA GLN A 9 16.28 11.90 11.19
C GLN A 9 15.60 10.82 10.34
N GLN A 10 15.45 9.60 10.88
CA GLN A 10 14.72 8.52 10.21
C GLN A 10 13.24 8.86 9.99
N ARG A 11 12.55 9.39 11.01
CA ARG A 11 11.14 9.82 10.87
C ARG A 11 10.99 10.94 9.85
N LEU A 12 11.92 11.89 9.81
CA LEU A 12 11.91 12.98 8.83
C LEU A 12 12.16 12.48 7.40
N ALA A 13 13.12 11.56 7.22
CA ALA A 13 13.39 10.94 5.93
C ALA A 13 12.16 10.14 5.42
N ALA A 14 11.52 9.36 6.31
CA ALA A 14 10.30 8.63 5.98
C ALA A 14 9.14 9.58 5.61
N ALA A 15 8.98 10.70 6.31
CA ALA A 15 7.97 11.71 5.98
C ALA A 15 8.22 12.34 4.61
N ASN A 16 9.48 12.69 4.28
CA ASN A 16 9.84 13.25 2.99
C ASN A 16 9.61 12.25 1.85
N ALA A 17 10.00 10.99 2.04
CA ALA A 17 9.76 9.93 1.04
C ALA A 17 8.25 9.74 0.77
N ARG A 18 7.40 9.81 1.81
CA ARG A 18 5.94 9.77 1.65
C ARG A 18 5.41 10.98 0.85
N ILE A 19 5.96 12.17 1.08
CA ILE A 19 5.58 13.37 0.31
C ILE A 19 5.98 13.24 -1.15
N GLU A 20 7.19 12.74 -1.42
CA GLU A 20 7.69 12.50 -2.77
C GLU A 20 6.83 11.47 -3.50
N TYR A 21 6.55 10.32 -2.87
CA TYR A 21 5.63 9.32 -3.41
C TYR A 21 4.25 9.90 -3.74
N GLY A 22 3.67 10.69 -2.84
CA GLY A 22 2.38 11.36 -3.10
C GLY A 22 2.43 12.44 -4.20
N ASN A 23 3.60 13.04 -4.46
CA ASN A 23 3.80 13.93 -5.62
C ASN A 23 3.87 13.13 -6.92
N ASP A 24 4.53 11.98 -6.90
CA ASP A 24 4.65 11.08 -8.04
C ASP A 24 3.30 10.49 -8.41
N GLU A 25 2.52 10.01 -7.43
CA GLU A 25 1.13 9.56 -7.65
C GLU A 25 0.25 10.67 -8.23
N ARG A 26 0.34 11.90 -7.71
CA ARG A 26 -0.39 13.05 -8.29
C ARG A 26 0.03 13.34 -9.73
N THR A 27 1.31 13.19 -10.03
CA THR A 27 1.85 13.39 -11.39
C THR A 27 1.34 12.31 -12.33
N ALA A 28 1.36 11.05 -11.90
CA ALA A 28 0.81 9.92 -12.64
C ALA A 28 -0.69 10.07 -12.88
N GLY A 29 -1.48 10.41 -11.85
CA GLY A 29 -2.91 10.66 -11.99
C GLY A 29 -3.24 11.83 -12.93
N ALA A 30 -2.41 12.88 -12.93
CA ALA A 30 -2.54 13.99 -13.89
C ALA A 30 -2.22 13.55 -15.34
N ASP A 31 -1.28 12.63 -15.52
CA ASP A 31 -0.96 12.04 -16.82
C ASP A 31 -2.08 11.13 -17.32
N ASP A 32 -2.67 10.31 -16.45
CA ASP A 32 -3.81 9.46 -16.78
C ASP A 32 -5.04 10.28 -17.17
N LYS A 33 -5.35 11.32 -16.39
CA LYS A 33 -6.41 12.28 -16.73
C LYS A 33 -6.16 12.94 -18.08
N ALA A 34 -4.93 13.39 -18.31
CA ALA A 34 -4.54 14.03 -19.57
C ALA A 34 -4.74 13.07 -20.76
N ARG A 35 -4.41 11.80 -20.57
CA ARG A 35 -4.57 10.75 -21.58
C ARG A 35 -6.03 10.47 -21.89
N ALA A 36 -6.87 10.28 -20.87
CA ALA A 36 -8.31 10.09 -21.05
C ALA A 36 -8.95 11.25 -21.83
N ILE A 37 -8.57 12.50 -21.50
CA ILE A 37 -9.02 13.69 -22.25
C ILE A 37 -8.54 13.65 -23.71
N ALA A 38 -7.29 13.25 -23.96
CA ALA A 38 -6.72 13.22 -25.30
C ALA A 38 -7.37 12.14 -26.18
N GLU A 39 -7.61 10.95 -25.62
CA GLU A 39 -8.31 9.84 -26.28
C GLU A 39 -9.75 10.22 -26.62
N GLU A 40 -10.45 10.83 -25.67
CA GLU A 40 -11.82 11.29 -25.84
C GLU A 40 -11.94 12.38 -26.91
N ALA A 41 -11.05 13.37 -26.87
CA ALA A 41 -11.01 14.43 -27.87
C ALA A 41 -10.68 13.89 -29.28
N ALA A 42 -9.82 12.88 -29.38
CA ALA A 42 -9.48 12.22 -30.64
C ALA A 42 -10.65 11.39 -31.18
N ARG A 43 -11.36 10.65 -30.31
CA ARG A 43 -12.54 9.84 -30.67
C ARG A 43 -13.66 10.67 -31.28
N ARG A 44 -13.83 11.92 -30.83
CA ARG A 44 -14.83 12.88 -31.35
C ARG A 44 -14.42 13.54 -32.67
N GLY A 45 -13.17 13.40 -33.11
CA GLY A 45 -12.70 13.92 -34.39
C GLY A 45 -12.59 15.46 -34.45
N ARG A 46 -12.86 16.04 -35.61
CA ARG A 46 -12.65 17.48 -35.87
C ARG A 46 -13.67 18.32 -35.10
N GLY A 47 -13.21 19.00 -34.04
CA GLY A 47 -14.04 19.77 -33.11
C GLY A 47 -14.17 19.13 -31.73
N GLY A 48 -13.71 17.89 -31.57
CA GLY A 48 -13.73 17.14 -30.31
C GLY A 48 -13.19 17.90 -29.09
N PRO A 49 -12.01 18.56 -29.17
CA PRO A 49 -11.48 19.33 -28.05
C PRO A 49 -12.41 20.46 -27.56
N ARG A 50 -13.10 21.13 -28.48
CA ARG A 50 -14.01 22.24 -28.16
C ARG A 50 -15.32 21.75 -27.57
N GLU A 51 -15.85 20.65 -28.10
CA GLU A 51 -17.04 20.01 -27.56
C GLU A 51 -16.78 19.46 -26.14
N LEU A 52 -15.64 18.80 -25.95
CA LEU A 52 -15.23 18.26 -24.66
C LEU A 52 -14.98 19.36 -23.62
N ALA A 53 -14.39 20.49 -24.03
CA ALA A 53 -14.23 21.67 -23.17
C ALA A 53 -15.59 22.15 -22.62
N ARG A 54 -16.60 22.25 -23.50
CA ARG A 54 -17.96 22.67 -23.12
C ARG A 54 -18.62 21.67 -22.18
N GLU A 55 -18.50 20.38 -22.45
CA GLU A 55 -19.10 19.32 -21.62
C GLU A 55 -18.49 19.26 -20.21
N LEU A 56 -17.17 19.39 -20.12
CA LEU A 56 -16.45 19.36 -18.84
C LEU A 56 -16.50 20.71 -18.10
N GLY A 57 -17.09 21.76 -18.69
CA GLY A 57 -17.14 23.10 -18.09
C GLY A 57 -15.77 23.77 -17.94
N VAL A 58 -14.81 23.45 -18.82
CA VAL A 58 -13.44 23.97 -18.79
C VAL A 58 -13.09 24.76 -20.06
N SER A 59 -11.98 25.49 -20.02
CA SER A 59 -11.51 26.23 -21.21
C SER A 59 -10.94 25.28 -22.27
N GLU A 60 -11.04 25.65 -23.56
CA GLU A 60 -10.38 24.93 -24.66
C GLU A 60 -8.84 24.87 -24.46
N LYS A 61 -8.26 25.87 -23.78
CA LYS A 61 -6.85 25.90 -23.39
C LYS A 61 -6.51 24.76 -22.42
N THR A 62 -7.40 24.48 -21.46
CA THR A 62 -7.24 23.37 -20.50
C THR A 62 -7.19 22.03 -21.24
N ILE A 63 -8.10 21.82 -22.21
CA ILE A 63 -8.08 20.61 -23.05
C ILE A 63 -6.80 20.53 -23.89
N SER A 64 -6.36 21.64 -24.48
CA SER A 64 -5.12 21.69 -25.25
C SER A 64 -3.88 21.35 -24.40
N GLN A 65 -3.83 21.83 -23.16
CA GLN A 65 -2.76 21.50 -22.22
C GLN A 65 -2.78 20.03 -21.81
N ALA A 66 -3.96 19.46 -21.57
CA ALA A 66 -4.12 18.03 -21.31
C ALA A 66 -3.62 17.18 -22.48
N ILE A 67 -4.01 17.53 -23.72
CA ILE A 67 -3.53 16.84 -24.93
C ILE A 67 -2.00 16.94 -25.06
N ALA A 68 -1.42 18.11 -24.80
CA ALA A 68 0.03 18.30 -24.85
C ALA A 68 0.76 17.49 -23.76
N ARG A 69 0.19 17.40 -22.56
CA ARG A 69 0.72 16.58 -21.45
C ARG A 69 0.66 15.10 -21.79
N ALA A 70 -0.46 14.60 -22.31
CA ALA A 70 -0.63 13.20 -22.72
C ALA A 70 0.43 12.75 -23.73
N LYS A 71 0.83 13.62 -24.67
CA LYS A 71 1.91 13.32 -25.64
C LYS A 71 3.30 13.21 -25.02
N ARG A 72 3.52 13.82 -23.86
CA ARG A 72 4.79 13.82 -23.13
C ARG A 72 4.83 12.78 -22.02
N ALA A 73 3.67 12.27 -21.61
CA ALA A 73 3.53 11.28 -20.56
C ALA A 73 4.16 9.93 -20.99
N PRO A 74 4.69 9.15 -20.03
CA PRO A 74 5.11 7.77 -20.28
C PRO A 74 3.98 6.93 -20.92
N ALA A 75 4.37 5.94 -21.74
CA ALA A 75 3.41 5.12 -22.48
C ALA A 75 2.55 4.25 -21.53
N PRO A 76 1.22 4.19 -21.72
CA PRO A 76 0.23 3.59 -20.79
C PRO A 76 0.30 2.06 -20.59
N GLY A 77 1.21 1.36 -21.25
CA GLY A 77 1.34 -0.10 -21.16
C GLY A 77 2.60 -0.59 -20.44
N ARG A 78 3.32 0.30 -19.73
CA ARG A 78 4.61 -0.02 -19.09
C ARG A 78 4.58 0.08 -17.56
N THR A 79 3.41 0.31 -16.96
CA THR A 79 3.25 0.50 -15.52
C THR A 79 2.21 -0.49 -14.99
N LEU A 80 2.40 -0.94 -13.75
CA LEU A 80 1.42 -1.77 -13.05
C LEU A 80 0.16 -0.93 -12.70
N PRO A 81 -1.03 -1.55 -12.59
CA PRO A 81 -2.23 -0.89 -12.09
C PRO A 81 -1.98 -0.22 -10.72
N ALA A 82 -2.67 0.90 -10.44
CA ALA A 82 -2.48 1.65 -9.20
C ALA A 82 -2.82 0.83 -7.94
N ASP A 83 -3.76 -0.12 -8.04
CA ASP A 83 -4.20 -1.00 -6.96
C ASP A 83 -3.38 -2.31 -6.86
N THR A 84 -2.23 -2.40 -7.55
CA THR A 84 -1.44 -3.63 -7.60
C THR A 84 -0.98 -4.08 -6.22
N LEU A 85 -0.55 -3.15 -5.35
CA LEU A 85 -0.13 -3.51 -3.99
C LEU A 85 -1.29 -4.11 -3.20
N ASP A 86 -2.45 -3.44 -3.18
CA ASP A 86 -3.63 -3.95 -2.45
C ASP A 86 -4.06 -5.33 -2.97
N ARG A 87 -4.03 -5.54 -4.30
CA ARG A 87 -4.32 -6.85 -4.92
C ARG A 87 -3.31 -7.93 -4.52
N LEU A 88 -2.02 -7.59 -4.50
CA LEU A 88 -0.97 -8.53 -4.09
C LEU A 88 -1.15 -8.92 -2.62
N LEU A 89 -1.35 -7.95 -1.72
CA LEU A 89 -1.57 -8.25 -0.30
C LEU A 89 -2.85 -9.06 -0.07
N ALA A 90 -3.93 -8.77 -0.81
CA ALA A 90 -5.15 -9.59 -0.77
C ALA A 90 -4.89 -11.04 -1.19
N ALA A 91 -4.18 -11.26 -2.30
CA ALA A 91 -3.85 -12.61 -2.77
C ALA A 91 -2.96 -13.38 -1.78
N GLU A 92 -1.99 -12.72 -1.15
CA GLU A 92 -1.13 -13.37 -0.14
C GLU A 92 -1.93 -13.78 1.10
N ARG A 93 -2.92 -12.98 1.54
CA ARG A 93 -3.79 -13.31 2.69
C ARG A 93 -4.56 -14.61 2.48
N GLU A 94 -5.03 -14.88 1.26
CA GLU A 94 -5.77 -16.11 0.92
C GLU A 94 -4.92 -17.38 1.06
N THR A 95 -3.59 -17.26 1.02
CA THR A 95 -2.65 -18.39 1.07
C THR A 95 -2.04 -18.62 2.45
N LEU A 96 -2.36 -17.77 3.42
CA LEU A 96 -1.85 -17.89 4.78
C LEU A 96 -2.37 -19.19 5.44
N PRO A 97 -1.53 -19.89 6.22
CA PRO A 97 -2.01 -20.93 7.11
C PRO A 97 -3.05 -20.35 8.08
N PRO A 98 -4.23 -20.99 8.26
CA PRO A 98 -5.27 -20.45 9.13
C PRO A 98 -4.83 -20.50 10.61
N LEU A 99 -5.09 -19.40 11.33
CA LEU A 99 -4.93 -19.32 12.79
C LEU A 99 -6.28 -19.18 13.48
N ALA A 100 -6.31 -19.39 14.79
CA ALA A 100 -7.51 -19.13 15.58
C ALA A 100 -7.81 -17.62 15.62
N ALA A 101 -9.09 -17.24 15.72
CA ALA A 101 -9.50 -15.84 15.77
C ALA A 101 -8.81 -15.05 16.90
N LEU A 102 -8.61 -15.67 18.06
CA LEU A 102 -7.91 -15.07 19.19
C LEU A 102 -6.41 -14.83 18.90
N GLN A 103 -5.78 -15.70 18.11
CA GLN A 103 -4.38 -15.52 17.70
C GLN A 103 -4.25 -14.35 16.71
N TRP A 104 -5.20 -14.19 15.77
CA TRP A 104 -5.24 -13.00 14.91
C TRP A 104 -5.47 -11.72 15.70
N ALA A 105 -6.38 -11.75 16.67
CA ALA A 105 -6.62 -10.60 17.55
C ALA A 105 -5.38 -10.23 18.38
N ALA A 106 -4.63 -11.22 18.88
CA ALA A 106 -3.38 -11.00 19.60
C ALA A 106 -2.31 -10.35 18.72
N LEU A 107 -2.11 -10.86 17.50
CA LEU A 107 -1.19 -10.25 16.53
C LEU A 107 -1.60 -8.83 16.16
N ALA A 108 -2.89 -8.57 15.99
CA ALA A 108 -3.39 -7.23 15.70
C ALA A 108 -3.12 -6.25 16.84
N TRP A 109 -3.26 -6.70 18.08
CA TRP A 109 -2.91 -5.91 19.25
C TRP A 109 -1.42 -5.57 19.28
N LEU A 110 -0.53 -6.55 19.05
CA LEU A 110 0.92 -6.35 18.99
C LEU A 110 1.31 -5.36 17.89
N VAL A 111 0.89 -5.63 16.65
CA VAL A 111 1.21 -4.81 15.48
C VAL A 111 0.79 -3.35 15.65
N ARG A 112 -0.34 -3.09 16.32
CA ARG A 112 -0.82 -1.71 16.59
C ARG A 112 -0.02 -1.00 17.68
N GLY A 113 0.65 -1.74 18.56
CA GLY A 113 1.59 -1.20 19.54
C GLY A 113 3.00 -0.97 18.98
N THR A 114 3.33 -1.61 17.86
CA THR A 114 4.69 -1.62 17.29
C THR A 114 4.96 -0.49 16.31
N VAL A 115 6.12 0.15 16.44
CA VAL A 115 6.61 1.14 15.46
C VAL A 115 7.26 0.40 14.29
N ILE A 116 6.56 0.36 13.16
CA ILE A 116 7.04 -0.29 11.94
C ILE A 116 7.90 0.69 11.13
N ASP A 117 9.19 0.37 11.01
CA ASP A 117 10.17 1.12 10.21
C ASP A 117 10.65 0.32 8.99
N VAL A 118 11.69 0.81 8.31
CA VAL A 118 12.21 0.18 7.07
C VAL A 118 12.74 -1.24 7.29
N SER A 119 13.22 -1.58 8.50
CA SER A 119 13.73 -2.92 8.80
C SER A 119 12.65 -3.99 8.72
N TRP A 120 11.39 -3.61 8.96
CA TRP A 120 10.22 -4.47 8.82
C TRP A 120 9.93 -4.86 7.38
N ILE A 121 10.44 -4.13 6.40
CA ILE A 121 10.29 -4.53 5.00
C ILE A 121 11.14 -5.77 4.71
N GLU A 122 12.32 -5.90 5.35
CA GLU A 122 13.27 -6.95 5.03
C GLU A 122 12.97 -8.26 5.75
N GLN A 123 12.61 -8.21 7.04
CA GLN A 123 12.38 -9.40 7.86
C GLN A 123 11.10 -9.30 8.74
N PRO A 124 9.93 -9.00 8.13
CA PRO A 124 8.69 -8.78 8.87
C PRO A 124 8.27 -9.97 9.73
N GLY A 125 8.37 -11.20 9.20
CA GLY A 125 8.00 -12.42 9.93
C GLY A 125 8.89 -12.68 11.15
N GLN A 126 10.20 -12.40 11.03
CA GLN A 126 11.15 -12.58 12.13
C GLN A 126 10.93 -11.54 13.23
N LEU A 127 10.69 -10.28 12.86
CA LEU A 127 10.44 -9.20 13.82
C LEU A 127 9.10 -9.42 14.54
N LEU A 128 8.06 -9.84 13.82
CA LEU A 128 6.78 -10.17 14.43
C LEU A 128 6.88 -11.38 15.37
N ALA A 129 7.66 -12.40 15.01
CA ALA A 129 7.92 -13.53 15.90
C ALA A 129 8.61 -13.10 17.21
N HIS A 130 9.57 -12.17 17.12
CA HIS A 130 10.22 -11.61 18.29
C HIS A 130 9.23 -10.83 19.18
N ASP A 131 8.35 -10.01 18.58
CA ASP A 131 7.29 -9.31 19.30
C ASP A 131 6.33 -10.29 20.00
N VAL A 132 6.03 -11.44 19.39
CA VAL A 132 5.20 -12.49 19.99
C VAL A 132 5.89 -13.16 21.17
N GLU A 133 7.19 -13.43 21.07
CA GLU A 133 7.99 -14.08 22.14
C GLU A 133 8.23 -13.15 23.32
N ASP A 134 8.38 -11.85 23.07
CA ASP A 134 8.57 -10.83 24.09
C ASP A 134 7.24 -10.43 24.75
N ALA A 135 6.11 -10.67 24.08
CA ALA A 135 4.80 -10.43 24.63
C ALA A 135 4.42 -11.52 25.64
N GLU A 136 4.10 -11.14 26.87
CA GLU A 136 3.55 -12.02 27.90
C GLU A 136 2.11 -12.45 27.55
N LEU A 137 1.97 -13.26 26.49
CA LEU A 137 0.69 -13.77 25.99
C LEU A 137 0.22 -14.97 26.82
N ASP A 138 -1.10 -15.15 26.87
CA ASP A 138 -1.72 -16.32 27.48
C ASP A 138 -1.26 -17.63 26.81
N GLU A 139 -1.01 -18.67 27.60
CA GLU A 139 -0.65 -20.01 27.11
C GLU A 139 -1.70 -20.57 26.13
N GLU A 140 -2.97 -20.21 26.29
CA GLU A 140 -4.06 -20.60 25.38
C GLU A 140 -3.82 -20.12 23.94
N LEU A 141 -3.10 -19.01 23.75
CA LEU A 141 -2.72 -18.48 22.43
C LEU A 141 -1.56 -19.25 21.79
N ARG A 142 -0.88 -20.12 22.57
CA ARG A 142 0.31 -20.89 22.18
C ARG A 142 1.39 -19.99 21.54
N PRO A 143 1.99 -19.07 22.31
CA PRO A 143 2.93 -18.07 21.79
C PRO A 143 4.08 -18.68 20.98
N ASP A 144 4.66 -19.80 21.42
CA ASP A 144 5.72 -20.51 20.66
C ASP A 144 5.27 -20.93 19.25
N ALA A 145 4.06 -21.49 19.14
CA ALA A 145 3.51 -21.90 17.85
C ALA A 145 3.13 -20.70 16.98
N LEU A 146 2.71 -19.60 17.60
CA LEU A 146 2.38 -18.35 16.91
C LEU A 146 3.64 -17.66 16.38
N ALA A 147 4.72 -17.62 17.15
CA ALA A 147 6.02 -17.10 16.74
C ALA A 147 6.60 -17.92 15.58
N GLU A 148 6.52 -19.25 15.67
CA GLU A 148 6.95 -20.13 14.57
C GLU A 148 6.12 -19.92 13.29
N ALA A 149 4.80 -19.72 13.43
CA ALA A 149 3.96 -19.37 12.29
C ALA A 149 4.41 -18.06 11.63
N CYS A 150 4.73 -17.02 12.42
CA CYS A 150 5.23 -15.75 11.91
C CYS A 150 6.54 -15.90 11.12
N ARG A 151 7.47 -16.74 11.60
CA ARG A 151 8.74 -17.04 10.89
C ARG A 151 8.54 -17.82 9.61
N GLY A 152 7.52 -18.68 9.58
CA GLY A 152 7.20 -19.52 8.42
C GLY A 152 6.58 -18.76 7.25
N TRP A 153 6.14 -17.52 7.45
CA TRP A 153 5.54 -16.73 6.38
C TRP A 153 6.56 -16.19 5.41
N SER A 154 6.15 -16.09 4.14
CA SER A 154 6.89 -15.30 3.17
C SER A 154 6.95 -13.84 3.63
N ARG A 155 7.95 -13.10 3.15
CA ARG A 155 8.08 -11.67 3.42
C ARG A 155 6.80 -10.90 3.07
N VAL A 156 6.17 -11.22 1.94
CA VAL A 156 4.97 -10.52 1.47
C VAL A 156 3.74 -10.94 2.28
N GLN A 157 3.63 -12.22 2.67
CA GLN A 157 2.58 -12.70 3.57
C GLN A 157 2.60 -12.00 4.92
N ALA A 158 3.78 -11.86 5.54
CA ALA A 158 3.92 -11.16 6.81
C ALA A 158 3.56 -9.66 6.67
N LEU A 159 3.95 -9.01 5.57
CA LEU A 159 3.51 -7.63 5.28
C LEU A 159 2.00 -7.53 5.08
N ALA A 160 1.36 -8.53 4.47
CA ALA A 160 -0.08 -8.58 4.29
C ALA A 160 -0.84 -8.75 5.62
N VAL A 161 -0.29 -9.56 6.55
CA VAL A 161 -0.81 -9.66 7.93
C VAL A 161 -0.68 -8.33 8.65
N ILE A 162 0.49 -7.69 8.58
CA ILE A 162 0.72 -6.38 9.20
C ILE A 162 -0.27 -5.33 8.67
N ASP A 163 -0.47 -5.25 7.35
CA ASP A 163 -1.41 -4.32 6.73
C ASP A 163 -2.84 -4.56 7.22
N ALA A 164 -3.30 -5.82 7.23
CA ALA A 164 -4.63 -6.18 7.74
C ALA A 164 -4.80 -5.82 9.23
N CYS A 165 -3.78 -6.07 10.05
CA CYS A 165 -3.78 -5.72 11.48
C CYS A 165 -3.84 -4.21 11.72
N GLN A 166 -3.10 -3.41 10.94
CA GLN A 166 -3.11 -1.95 11.05
C GLN A 166 -4.43 -1.33 10.58
N ARG A 167 -5.07 -1.92 9.55
CA ARG A 167 -6.37 -1.48 9.02
C ARG A 167 -7.58 -2.02 9.79
N ASP A 168 -7.35 -2.84 10.82
CA ASP A 168 -8.39 -3.56 11.58
C ASP A 168 -9.28 -4.47 10.68
N ASP A 169 -8.69 -5.02 9.62
CA ASP A 169 -9.36 -5.83 8.61
C ASP A 169 -9.19 -7.33 8.86
N LEU A 170 -9.27 -7.76 10.13
CA LEU A 170 -8.98 -9.14 10.54
C LEU A 170 -9.95 -10.16 9.93
N ALA A 171 -11.13 -9.72 9.50
CA ALA A 171 -12.12 -10.57 8.84
C ALA A 171 -11.64 -11.13 7.48
N THR A 172 -10.57 -10.56 6.91
CA THR A 172 -9.94 -11.04 5.67
C THR A 172 -8.87 -12.09 5.88
N LEU A 173 -8.50 -12.38 7.14
CA LEU A 173 -7.50 -13.38 7.46
C LEU A 173 -8.15 -14.77 7.59
N PRO A 174 -7.47 -15.85 7.17
CA PRO A 174 -8.03 -17.19 7.23
C PRO A 174 -8.15 -17.66 8.68
N ILE A 175 -9.37 -17.99 9.11
CA ILE A 175 -9.67 -18.45 10.46
C ILE A 175 -9.77 -19.98 10.48
N LYS A 176 -9.12 -20.59 11.47
CA LYS A 176 -9.30 -22.01 11.78
C LYS A 176 -10.57 -22.17 12.62
N GLU A 177 -11.54 -22.92 12.09
CA GLU A 177 -12.74 -23.35 12.83
C GLU A 177 -12.39 -24.23 14.04
#